data_AF-A0A1H3PD28-F1
#
_entry.id   AF-A0A1H3PD28-F1
#
_cell.length_a   1.000
_cell.length_b   1.000
_cell.length_c   1.000
_cell.angle_alpha   90.00
_cell.angle_beta   90.00
_cell.angle_gamma   90.00
#
_symmetry.space_group_name_H-M   'P 1'
#
loop_
_entity.id
_entity.type
_entity.pdbx_description
1 polymer ?
#
loop_
_entity_poly.entity_id
_entity_poly.type
_entity_poly.pdbx_seq_one_letter_code
_entity_poly.pdbx_strand_id
1 'polypeptide(L)'
;MNNGTSEVDDELVKRVKFFHNATLSWLQTTDTTIACGRWNDGAIAELMPQGQGYLLPARYEDRFAGVRELRLNNAPHHLHIDFGRVSHILYTVTPSICLGFKPSFEARLMMKDPQGRQSNQWTVSFMLNKPYVQEKLSSGKVHKYFELARQQAMQRPDLVKFHIDSSIFTSALGLELLELLRIHTGIAAGGWPAIIRALLPASASPTGRQHPITEPLCVPLLKQALLLRDASLVIYRDRTLIEFKTDKLGGLYHYAEDNYDSWQIGAFDDHHCHLKLDAVERVLFSAERVPCQGNGINYTIWFLTADTSGNPHRSDGYFSIVLNRPYSGNEPRLEVIEPLLSLYREFQHVGWVTAEPRFIDILQSGPPQRQSS
;
A
#
# COMPACT_ATOMS: atom_id res chain seq x y z
N MET A 1 -18.86 -45.84 20.50
CA MET A 1 -17.44 -45.78 20.10
C MET A 1 -17.26 -44.51 19.27
N ASN A 2 -16.45 -43.58 19.77
CA ASN A 2 -16.23 -42.25 19.21
C ASN A 2 -15.27 -42.33 18.00
N ASN A 3 -15.80 -42.42 16.78
CA ASN A 3 -14.99 -42.30 15.56
C ASN A 3 -14.74 -40.84 15.14
N GLY A 4 -15.39 -39.85 15.77
CA GLY A 4 -15.28 -38.44 15.37
C GLY A 4 -14.08 -37.67 15.94
N THR A 5 -13.50 -38.10 17.05
CA THR A 5 -12.35 -37.41 17.67
C THR A 5 -11.03 -37.76 16.99
N SER A 6 -10.83 -39.00 16.52
CA SER A 6 -9.55 -39.39 15.90
C SER A 6 -9.34 -38.79 14.51
N GLU A 7 -10.41 -38.61 13.71
CA GLU A 7 -10.29 -37.98 12.37
C GLU A 7 -9.96 -36.49 12.44
N VAL A 8 -10.50 -35.78 13.44
CA VAL A 8 -10.20 -34.36 13.69
C VAL A 8 -8.75 -34.17 14.14
N ASP A 9 -8.26 -35.06 15.01
CA ASP A 9 -6.87 -35.06 15.47
C ASP A 9 -5.91 -35.41 14.32
N ASP A 10 -6.25 -36.37 13.46
CA ASP A 10 -5.45 -36.76 12.29
C ASP A 10 -5.34 -35.63 11.26
N GLU A 11 -6.42 -34.89 10.99
CA GLU A 11 -6.38 -33.76 10.06
C GLU A 11 -5.59 -32.57 10.63
N LEU A 12 -5.72 -32.30 11.93
CA LEU A 12 -4.90 -31.28 12.60
C LEU A 12 -3.41 -31.62 12.48
N VAL A 13 -3.02 -32.87 12.72
CA VAL A 13 -1.63 -33.33 12.61
C VAL A 13 -1.12 -33.18 11.17
N LYS A 14 -1.88 -33.63 10.17
CA LYS A 14 -1.51 -33.49 8.75
C LYS A 14 -1.33 -32.03 8.35
N ARG A 15 -2.23 -31.16 8.81
CA ARG A 15 -2.18 -29.72 8.51
C ARG A 15 -1.01 -29.02 9.19
N VAL A 16 -0.76 -29.30 10.47
CA VAL A 16 0.41 -28.76 11.19
C VAL A 16 1.71 -29.22 10.54
N LYS A 17 1.79 -30.49 10.10
CA LYS A 17 2.94 -31.02 9.36
C LYS A 17 3.13 -30.29 8.03
N PHE A 18 2.05 -30.00 7.30
CA PHE A 18 2.12 -29.20 6.08
C PHE A 18 2.71 -27.81 6.33
N PHE A 19 2.16 -27.03 7.28
CA PHE A 19 2.67 -25.67 7.54
C PHE A 19 4.11 -25.67 8.07
N HIS A 20 4.49 -26.68 8.86
CA HIS A 20 5.88 -26.87 9.28
C HIS A 20 6.81 -27.05 8.09
N ASN A 21 6.49 -27.96 7.18
CA ASN A 21 7.31 -28.21 6.00
C ASN A 21 7.34 -26.99 5.06
N ALA A 22 6.20 -26.34 4.83
CA ALA A 22 6.11 -25.14 4.01
C ALA A 22 6.98 -23.99 4.56
N THR A 23 6.98 -23.81 5.88
CA THR A 23 7.84 -22.82 6.55
C THR A 23 9.31 -23.20 6.43
N LEU A 24 9.68 -24.47 6.60
CA LEU A 24 11.05 -24.93 6.40
C LEU A 24 11.55 -24.67 4.97
N SER A 25 10.72 -24.88 3.95
CA SER A 25 11.09 -24.58 2.56
C SER A 25 11.45 -23.11 2.36
N TRP A 26 10.76 -22.20 3.05
CA TRP A 26 11.09 -20.77 3.04
C TRP A 26 12.39 -20.47 3.80
N LEU A 27 12.58 -21.07 4.97
CA LEU A 27 13.79 -20.88 5.79
C LEU A 27 15.07 -21.45 5.16
N GLN A 28 14.94 -22.44 4.28
CA GLN A 28 16.06 -22.96 3.47
C GLN A 28 16.54 -21.99 2.40
N THR A 29 15.82 -20.89 2.16
CA THR A 29 16.24 -19.88 1.22
C THR A 29 17.06 -18.80 1.92
N THR A 30 18.22 -18.45 1.36
CA THR A 30 19.12 -17.46 1.95
C THR A 30 18.63 -16.01 1.80
N ASP A 31 17.59 -15.81 1.00
CA ASP A 31 17.02 -14.51 0.62
C ASP A 31 15.59 -14.35 1.15
N THR A 32 15.32 -14.76 2.40
CA THR A 32 14.02 -14.53 3.05
C THR A 32 14.12 -13.45 4.11
N THR A 33 13.17 -12.52 4.09
CA THR A 33 12.83 -11.67 5.23
C THR A 33 11.57 -12.25 5.89
N ILE A 34 11.56 -12.33 7.21
CA ILE A 34 10.41 -12.81 8.00
C ILE A 34 9.80 -11.59 8.68
N ALA A 35 8.57 -11.24 8.36
CA ALA A 35 7.82 -10.20 9.04
C ALA A 35 6.79 -10.80 10.00
N CYS A 36 6.60 -10.20 11.16
CA CYS A 36 5.52 -10.51 12.09
C CYS A 36 4.92 -9.24 12.68
N GLY A 37 3.64 -9.29 13.04
CA GLY A 37 2.87 -8.09 13.39
C GLY A 37 2.37 -7.34 12.17
N ARG A 38 1.57 -6.30 12.38
CA ARG A 38 0.88 -5.56 11.32
C ARG A 38 1.02 -4.06 11.53
N TRP A 39 1.14 -3.32 10.44
CA TRP A 39 1.16 -1.85 10.48
C TRP A 39 -0.09 -1.27 11.14
N ASN A 40 -1.28 -1.84 10.84
CA ASN A 40 -2.54 -1.38 11.42
C ASN A 40 -2.63 -1.60 12.95
N ASP A 41 -1.85 -2.53 13.49
CA ASP A 41 -1.81 -2.80 14.94
C ASP A 41 -0.70 -1.96 15.62
N GLY A 42 -0.03 -1.07 14.89
CA GLY A 42 1.02 -0.18 15.40
C GLY A 42 2.35 -0.87 15.69
N ALA A 43 2.51 -2.15 15.32
CA ALA A 43 3.72 -2.92 15.59
C ALA A 43 3.98 -3.95 14.49
N ILE A 44 5.11 -3.79 13.81
CA ILE A 44 5.69 -4.78 12.90
C ILE A 44 7.15 -5.01 13.29
N ALA A 45 7.60 -6.25 13.19
CA ALA A 45 8.98 -6.64 13.35
C ALA A 45 9.43 -7.43 12.12
N GLU A 46 10.62 -7.11 11.63
CA GLU A 46 11.27 -7.83 10.53
C GLU A 46 12.52 -8.54 11.06
N LEU A 47 12.66 -9.81 10.71
CA LEU A 47 13.78 -10.67 11.04
C LEU A 47 14.46 -11.11 9.74
N MET A 48 15.75 -10.85 9.64
CA MET A 48 16.57 -11.25 8.49
C MET A 48 17.52 -12.39 8.92
N PRO A 49 17.17 -13.67 8.69
CA PRO A 49 17.93 -14.83 9.17
C PRO A 49 19.40 -14.97 8.69
N GLN A 50 19.92 -14.05 7.86
CA GLN A 50 21.24 -14.12 7.21
C GLN A 50 21.61 -15.54 6.71
N GLY A 51 20.64 -16.23 6.13
CA GLY A 51 20.88 -17.48 5.43
C GLY A 51 20.29 -18.74 6.06
N GLN A 52 20.07 -18.82 7.38
CA GLN A 52 19.63 -20.06 8.01
C GLN A 52 18.83 -19.83 9.31
N GLY A 53 17.51 -19.76 9.17
CA GLY A 53 16.59 -20.01 10.28
C GLY A 53 16.24 -21.50 10.34
N TYR A 54 15.79 -21.97 11.49
CA TYR A 54 15.27 -23.34 11.63
C TYR A 54 14.04 -23.37 12.53
N LEU A 55 13.19 -24.37 12.31
CA LEU A 55 12.08 -24.68 13.20
C LEU A 55 12.45 -25.83 14.13
N LEU A 56 12.19 -25.66 15.41
CA LEU A 56 12.22 -26.76 16.36
C LEU A 56 10.99 -27.66 16.19
N PRO A 57 11.09 -28.95 16.55
CA PRO A 57 9.94 -29.87 16.53
C PRO A 57 8.85 -29.42 17.52
N ALA A 58 7.69 -30.09 17.48
CA ALA A 58 6.63 -29.88 18.46
C ALA A 58 7.20 -30.07 19.88
N ARG A 59 6.98 -29.10 20.76
CA ARG A 59 7.38 -29.15 22.17
C ARG A 59 6.21 -29.10 23.14
N TYR A 60 5.06 -28.68 22.67
CA TYR A 60 3.88 -28.42 23.50
C TYR A 60 2.76 -29.42 23.15
N GLU A 61 1.92 -29.72 24.13
CA GLU A 61 0.80 -30.66 24.02
C GLU A 61 -0.55 -29.92 23.96
N ASP A 62 -1.64 -30.68 23.79
CA ASP A 62 -3.02 -30.20 23.78
C ASP A 62 -3.26 -28.99 22.86
N ARG A 63 -3.84 -27.92 23.41
CA ARG A 63 -4.16 -26.66 22.72
C ARG A 63 -2.95 -25.94 22.12
N PHE A 64 -1.73 -26.37 22.42
CA PHE A 64 -0.49 -25.82 21.89
C PHE A 64 0.28 -26.80 21.00
N ALA A 65 -0.30 -27.96 20.66
CA ALA A 65 0.33 -28.97 19.79
C ALA A 65 0.78 -28.42 18.41
N GLY A 66 0.13 -27.36 17.95
CA GLY A 66 0.49 -26.63 16.72
C GLY A 66 1.69 -25.69 16.84
N VAL A 67 2.13 -25.35 18.05
CA VAL A 67 3.18 -24.36 18.28
C VAL A 67 4.56 -24.89 17.84
N ARG A 68 5.27 -24.08 17.08
CA ARG A 68 6.67 -24.29 16.68
C ARG A 68 7.48 -23.06 17.03
N GLU A 69 8.73 -23.29 17.38
CA GLU A 69 9.69 -22.23 17.68
C GLU A 69 10.63 -22.08 16.49
N LEU A 70 10.60 -20.89 15.88
CA LEU A 70 11.51 -20.45 14.85
C LEU A 70 12.70 -19.78 15.51
N ARG A 71 13.91 -20.27 15.21
CA ARG A 71 15.17 -19.70 15.67
C ARG A 71 15.99 -19.21 14.49
N LEU A 72 16.76 -18.16 14.74
CA LEU A 72 17.77 -17.66 13.82
C LEU A 72 19.13 -18.18 14.29
N ASN A 73 19.99 -18.58 13.36
CA ASN A 73 21.36 -18.91 13.70
C ASN A 73 22.06 -17.68 14.29
N ASN A 74 22.85 -17.88 15.34
CA ASN A 74 23.66 -16.84 16.00
C ASN A 74 22.88 -15.66 16.61
N ALA A 75 21.58 -15.80 16.86
CA ALA A 75 20.80 -14.79 17.60
C ALA A 75 20.02 -15.44 18.76
N PRO A 76 19.90 -14.76 19.92
CA PRO A 76 19.08 -15.25 21.04
C PRO A 76 17.56 -15.09 20.78
N HIS A 77 17.18 -14.30 19.77
CA HIS A 77 15.80 -14.03 19.43
C HIS A 77 15.15 -15.23 18.72
N HIS A 78 13.91 -15.53 19.10
CA HIS A 78 13.10 -16.59 18.52
C HIS A 78 11.65 -16.12 18.37
N LEU A 79 10.91 -16.79 17.50
CA LEU A 79 9.50 -16.51 17.22
C LEU A 79 8.69 -17.79 17.46
N HIS A 80 7.57 -17.68 18.17
CA HIS A 80 6.62 -18.78 18.32
C HIS A 80 5.49 -18.64 17.29
N ILE A 81 5.23 -19.70 16.54
CA ILE A 81 4.17 -19.74 15.52
C ILE A 81 3.24 -20.92 15.84
N ASP A 82 1.95 -20.65 16.05
CA ASP A 82 0.95 -21.68 16.27
C ASP A 82 0.30 -22.10 14.94
N PHE A 83 0.81 -23.17 14.33
CA PHE A 83 0.26 -23.71 13.08
C PHE A 83 -1.13 -24.31 13.22
N GLY A 84 -1.60 -24.61 14.45
CA GLY A 84 -2.97 -25.04 14.68
C GLY A 84 -3.98 -23.93 14.36
N ARG A 85 -3.57 -22.68 14.57
CA ARG A 85 -4.37 -21.47 14.30
C ARG A 85 -4.23 -20.92 12.89
N VAL A 86 -3.29 -21.41 12.10
CA VAL A 86 -3.13 -21.00 10.69
C VAL A 86 -4.23 -21.66 9.84
N SER A 87 -5.00 -20.87 9.10
CA SER A 87 -6.04 -21.35 8.21
C SER A 87 -5.50 -21.79 6.84
N HIS A 88 -4.61 -21.00 6.23
CA HIS A 88 -3.98 -21.26 4.93
C HIS A 88 -2.74 -20.38 4.74
N ILE A 89 -1.94 -20.69 3.71
CA ILE A 89 -0.88 -19.80 3.21
C ILE A 89 -1.48 -18.96 2.07
N LEU A 90 -1.38 -17.65 2.17
CA LEU A 90 -1.68 -16.74 1.07
C LEU A 90 -0.36 -16.29 0.43
N TYR A 91 -0.09 -16.79 -0.77
CA TYR A 91 0.96 -16.26 -1.63
C TYR A 91 0.43 -14.99 -2.28
N THR A 92 1.05 -13.85 -2.00
CA THR A 92 0.59 -12.58 -2.52
C THR A 92 1.69 -11.74 -3.16
N VAL A 93 1.30 -11.03 -4.22
CA VAL A 93 2.10 -10.01 -4.86
C VAL A 93 1.34 -8.69 -4.75
N THR A 94 1.83 -7.79 -3.90
CA THR A 94 1.18 -6.51 -3.56
C THR A 94 2.21 -5.39 -3.59
N PRO A 95 1.84 -4.12 -3.85
CA PRO A 95 2.73 -3.00 -3.62
C PRO A 95 3.22 -3.01 -2.16
N SER A 96 4.50 -2.73 -1.92
CA SER A 96 5.04 -2.66 -0.55
C SER A 96 5.78 -1.36 -0.32
N ILE A 97 5.45 -0.69 0.79
CA ILE A 97 6.12 0.54 1.19
C ILE A 97 7.63 0.32 1.36
N CYS A 98 8.05 -0.79 1.96
CA CYS A 98 9.46 -1.13 2.17
C CYS A 98 10.27 -1.30 0.85
N LEU A 99 9.59 -1.37 -0.29
CA LEU A 99 10.18 -1.51 -1.63
C LEU A 99 9.81 -0.34 -2.56
N GLY A 100 9.39 0.80 -2.00
CA GLY A 100 8.96 1.96 -2.77
C GLY A 100 7.75 1.70 -3.67
N PHE A 101 6.76 0.99 -3.15
CA PHE A 101 5.55 0.50 -3.84
C PHE A 101 5.78 -0.43 -5.01
N LYS A 102 7.03 -0.85 -5.25
CA LYS A 102 7.29 -1.97 -6.15
C LYS A 102 6.64 -3.23 -5.55
N PRO A 103 6.24 -4.21 -6.38
CA PRO A 103 5.71 -5.48 -5.92
C PRO A 103 6.58 -6.16 -4.84
N SER A 104 6.01 -6.45 -3.66
CA SER A 104 6.52 -7.47 -2.75
C SER A 104 6.05 -8.85 -3.19
N PHE A 105 6.78 -9.88 -2.77
CA PHE A 105 6.44 -11.28 -3.01
C PHE A 105 6.43 -11.97 -1.66
N GLU A 106 5.24 -12.32 -1.18
CA GLU A 106 5.01 -12.69 0.22
C GLU A 106 4.23 -14.00 0.34
N ALA A 107 4.63 -14.86 1.26
CA ALA A 107 3.83 -15.99 1.74
C ALA A 107 3.34 -15.69 3.16
N ARG A 108 2.08 -15.29 3.28
CA ARG A 108 1.43 -14.90 4.54
C ARG A 108 0.75 -16.11 5.18
N LEU A 109 1.07 -16.39 6.44
CA LEU A 109 0.36 -17.38 7.25
C LEU A 109 -0.93 -16.76 7.79
N MET A 110 -2.04 -17.04 7.11
CA MET A 110 -3.36 -16.49 7.44
C MET A 110 -3.95 -17.21 8.64
N MET A 111 -4.57 -16.48 9.56
CA MET A 111 -5.08 -16.98 10.83
C MET A 111 -6.52 -17.47 10.70
N LYS A 112 -6.93 -18.26 11.69
CA LYS A 112 -8.33 -18.51 12.03
C LYS A 112 -8.83 -17.46 13.01
N ASP A 113 -10.10 -17.08 12.91
CA ASP A 113 -10.78 -16.31 13.95
C ASP A 113 -11.04 -17.16 15.21
N PRO A 114 -11.51 -16.57 16.33
CA PRO A 114 -11.81 -17.32 17.55
C PRO A 114 -12.87 -18.42 17.39
N GLN A 115 -13.69 -18.36 16.34
CA GLN A 115 -14.68 -19.39 16.00
C GLN A 115 -14.13 -20.45 15.03
N GLY A 116 -12.84 -20.39 14.67
CA GLY A 116 -12.16 -21.33 13.80
C GLY A 116 -12.35 -21.09 12.30
N ARG A 117 -13.00 -20.00 11.90
CA ARG A 117 -13.24 -19.60 10.50
C ARG A 117 -12.02 -18.88 9.93
N GLN A 118 -11.92 -18.78 8.60
CA GLN A 118 -10.85 -18.02 7.96
C GLN A 118 -10.94 -16.54 8.32
N SER A 119 -9.81 -15.95 8.70
CA SER A 119 -9.63 -14.52 8.93
C SER A 119 -8.72 -13.92 7.85
N ASN A 120 -8.83 -12.61 7.64
CA ASN A 120 -7.89 -11.86 6.81
C ASN A 120 -6.60 -11.49 7.59
N GLN A 121 -6.57 -11.74 8.89
CA GLN A 121 -5.38 -11.50 9.70
C GLN A 121 -4.30 -12.54 9.39
N TRP A 122 -3.07 -12.10 9.18
CA TRP A 122 -1.89 -12.96 9.10
C TRP A 122 -1.01 -12.78 10.34
N THR A 123 -0.25 -13.81 10.71
CA THR A 123 0.65 -13.77 11.89
C THR A 123 2.12 -13.64 11.53
N VAL A 124 2.53 -14.27 10.42
CA VAL A 124 3.90 -14.26 9.91
C VAL A 124 3.84 -14.18 8.38
N SER A 125 4.69 -13.36 7.79
CA SER A 125 4.90 -13.26 6.34
C SER A 125 6.34 -13.60 5.99
N PHE A 126 6.53 -14.51 5.04
CA PHE A 126 7.84 -14.78 4.45
C PHE A 126 7.96 -14.03 3.13
N MET A 127 8.95 -13.16 3.03
CA MET A 127 9.08 -12.22 1.92
C MET A 127 10.40 -12.48 1.17
N LEU A 128 10.38 -12.36 -0.15
CA LEU A 128 11.63 -12.31 -0.92
C LEU A 128 12.44 -11.07 -0.50
N ASN A 129 13.67 -11.30 -0.05
CA ASN A 129 14.63 -10.24 0.21
C ASN A 129 15.21 -9.72 -1.11
N LYS A 130 15.29 -8.40 -1.28
CA LYS A 130 15.83 -7.72 -2.48
C LYS A 130 15.35 -8.38 -3.79
N PRO A 131 14.04 -8.32 -4.11
CA PRO A 131 13.51 -8.90 -5.35
C PRO A 131 13.94 -8.12 -6.60
N TYR A 132 14.59 -6.97 -6.44
CA TYR A 132 15.04 -6.09 -7.51
C TYR A 132 16.57 -5.99 -7.60
N VAL A 133 17.09 -5.97 -8.83
CA VAL A 133 18.49 -5.65 -9.15
C VAL A 133 18.48 -4.61 -10.25
N GLN A 134 19.08 -3.44 -10.00
CA GLN A 134 19.10 -2.31 -10.96
C GLN A 134 17.69 -2.00 -11.50
N GLU A 135 16.72 -1.85 -10.61
CA GLU A 135 15.31 -1.54 -10.94
C GLU A 135 14.54 -2.62 -11.72
N LYS A 136 15.13 -3.80 -11.97
CA LYS A 136 14.49 -4.92 -12.66
C LYS A 136 14.21 -6.09 -11.72
N LEU A 137 13.23 -6.92 -12.05
CA LEU A 137 12.92 -8.12 -11.28
C LEU A 137 14.07 -9.13 -11.38
N SER A 138 14.49 -9.65 -10.22
CA SER A 138 15.41 -10.78 -10.18
C SER A 138 14.67 -12.05 -10.60
N SER A 139 14.82 -12.43 -11.86
CA SER A 139 14.14 -13.61 -12.45
C SER A 139 14.32 -14.87 -11.62
N GLY A 140 15.54 -15.15 -11.12
CA GLY A 140 15.82 -16.31 -10.27
C GLY A 140 15.07 -16.31 -8.95
N LYS A 141 14.97 -15.16 -8.27
CA LYS A 141 14.24 -15.03 -7.00
C LYS A 141 12.73 -15.15 -7.20
N VAL A 142 12.21 -14.45 -8.21
CA VAL A 142 10.79 -14.51 -8.58
C VAL A 142 10.40 -15.93 -8.98
N HIS A 143 11.20 -16.60 -9.82
CA HIS A 143 10.96 -17.99 -10.19
C HIS A 143 10.90 -18.91 -8.97
N LYS A 144 11.83 -18.76 -8.02
CA LYS A 144 11.86 -19.56 -6.79
C LYS A 144 10.60 -19.36 -5.95
N TYR A 145 10.09 -18.13 -5.86
CA TYR A 145 8.85 -17.82 -5.15
C TYR A 145 7.65 -18.55 -5.76
N PHE A 146 7.48 -18.48 -7.08
CA PHE A 146 6.37 -19.16 -7.76
C PHE A 146 6.51 -20.68 -7.74
N GLU A 147 7.73 -21.21 -7.81
CA GLU A 147 7.96 -22.65 -7.68
C GLU A 147 7.60 -23.15 -6.29
N LEU A 148 7.96 -22.43 -5.22
CA LEU A 148 7.53 -22.76 -3.85
C LEU A 148 6.00 -22.74 -3.72
N ALA A 149 5.35 -21.69 -4.24
CA ALA A 149 3.90 -21.57 -4.23
C ALA A 149 3.23 -22.76 -4.93
N ARG A 150 3.71 -23.09 -6.14
CA ARG A 150 3.19 -24.19 -6.95
C ARG A 150 3.39 -25.55 -6.28
N GLN A 151 4.58 -25.83 -5.75
CA GLN A 151 4.88 -27.08 -5.04
C GLN A 151 3.97 -27.27 -3.83
N GLN A 152 3.77 -26.21 -3.02
CA GLN A 152 2.91 -26.29 -1.84
C GLN A 152 1.43 -26.41 -2.22
N ALA A 153 0.98 -25.70 -3.24
CA ALA A 153 -0.39 -25.82 -3.75
C ALA A 153 -0.68 -27.22 -4.34
N MET A 154 0.30 -27.87 -4.97
CA MET A 154 0.16 -29.26 -5.41
C MET A 154 0.04 -30.25 -4.24
N GLN A 155 0.68 -29.97 -3.11
CA GLN A 155 0.62 -30.82 -1.91
C GLN A 155 -0.69 -30.67 -1.13
N ARG A 156 -1.16 -29.44 -0.93
CA ARG A 156 -2.39 -29.10 -0.21
C ARG A 156 -3.12 -27.93 -0.88
N PRO A 157 -3.86 -28.18 -1.98
CA PRO A 157 -4.54 -27.11 -2.72
C PRO A 157 -5.62 -26.40 -1.91
N ASP A 158 -6.15 -27.06 -0.87
CA ASP A 158 -7.11 -26.52 0.08
C ASP A 158 -6.50 -25.54 1.10
N LEU A 159 -5.17 -25.58 1.29
CA LEU A 159 -4.44 -24.76 2.26
C LEU A 159 -3.55 -23.69 1.62
N VAL A 160 -3.57 -23.54 0.30
CA VAL A 160 -2.77 -22.56 -0.42
C VAL A 160 -3.65 -21.71 -1.32
N LYS A 161 -3.55 -20.40 -1.16
CA LYS A 161 -4.24 -19.41 -1.98
C LYS A 161 -3.25 -18.45 -2.59
N PHE A 162 -3.70 -17.74 -3.63
CA PHE A 162 -2.87 -16.79 -4.34
C PHE A 162 -3.62 -15.51 -4.69
N HIS A 163 -2.92 -14.38 -4.59
CA HIS A 163 -3.47 -13.06 -4.90
C HIS A 163 -2.41 -12.14 -5.51
N ILE A 164 -2.72 -11.53 -6.65
CA ILE A 164 -1.93 -10.41 -7.20
C ILE A 164 -2.83 -9.18 -7.16
N ASP A 165 -2.31 -8.10 -6.61
CA ASP A 165 -3.00 -6.82 -6.58
C ASP A 165 -3.24 -6.29 -8.00
N SER A 166 -4.42 -5.72 -8.24
CA SER A 166 -4.81 -5.27 -9.57
C SER A 166 -3.97 -4.10 -10.09
N SER A 167 -3.41 -3.28 -9.21
CA SER A 167 -2.50 -2.18 -9.57
C SER A 167 -1.24 -2.67 -10.27
N ILE A 168 -0.84 -3.93 -10.02
CA ILE A 168 0.33 -4.53 -10.63
C ILE A 168 0.08 -4.82 -12.11
N PHE A 169 -1.14 -5.22 -12.49
CA PHE A 169 -1.44 -5.73 -13.83
C PHE A 169 -1.11 -4.77 -14.97
N THR A 170 -1.19 -3.46 -14.71
CA THR A 170 -0.95 -2.39 -15.69
C THR A 170 0.39 -1.69 -15.51
N SER A 171 1.18 -2.06 -14.49
CA SER A 171 2.48 -1.47 -14.23
C SER A 171 3.58 -2.03 -15.15
N ALA A 172 4.67 -1.27 -15.34
CA ALA A 172 5.82 -1.73 -16.13
C ALA A 172 6.45 -3.01 -15.55
N LEU A 173 6.59 -3.08 -14.21
CA LEU A 173 7.05 -4.28 -13.51
C LEU A 173 6.03 -5.43 -13.59
N GLY A 174 4.74 -5.12 -13.71
CA GLY A 174 3.70 -6.11 -13.97
C GLY A 174 3.85 -6.79 -15.33
N LEU A 175 4.16 -6.02 -16.38
CA LEU A 175 4.46 -6.59 -17.70
C LEU A 175 5.69 -7.50 -17.64
N GLU A 176 6.76 -7.07 -16.97
CA GLU A 176 7.96 -7.90 -16.75
C GLU A 176 7.64 -9.19 -15.98
N LEU A 177 6.85 -9.08 -14.91
CA LEU A 177 6.39 -10.22 -14.12
C LEU A 177 5.54 -11.19 -14.96
N LEU A 178 4.65 -10.68 -15.81
CA LEU A 178 3.84 -11.51 -16.69
C LEU A 178 4.70 -12.33 -17.66
N GLU A 179 5.75 -11.74 -18.24
CA GLU A 179 6.67 -12.47 -19.12
C GLU A 179 7.47 -13.54 -18.35
N LEU A 180 7.95 -13.22 -17.15
CA LEU A 180 8.62 -14.21 -16.29
C LEU A 180 7.71 -15.39 -15.96
N LEU A 181 6.44 -15.12 -15.71
CA LEU A 181 5.45 -16.14 -15.42
C LEU A 181 5.08 -16.99 -16.64
N ARG A 182 5.06 -16.41 -17.84
CA ARG A 182 4.89 -17.18 -19.09
C ARG A 182 6.00 -18.21 -19.26
N ILE A 183 7.25 -17.80 -19.04
CA ILE A 183 8.40 -18.71 -19.06
C ILE A 183 8.26 -19.80 -17.99
N HIS A 184 7.88 -19.43 -16.77
CA HIS A 184 7.72 -20.38 -15.66
C HIS A 184 6.58 -21.40 -15.90
N THR A 185 5.45 -20.96 -16.47
CA THR A 185 4.27 -21.81 -16.72
C THR A 185 4.31 -22.54 -18.06
N GLY A 186 5.20 -22.13 -18.98
CA GLY A 186 5.22 -22.64 -20.35
C GLY A 186 4.08 -22.12 -21.23
N ILE A 187 3.29 -21.14 -20.78
CA ILE A 187 2.16 -20.59 -21.53
C ILE A 187 2.62 -19.40 -22.36
N ALA A 188 2.73 -19.59 -23.67
CA ALA A 188 3.17 -18.54 -24.60
C ALA A 188 2.09 -17.49 -24.92
N ALA A 189 0.81 -17.85 -24.82
CA ALA A 189 -0.31 -16.99 -25.19
C ALA A 189 -1.34 -16.87 -24.05
N GLY A 190 -1.74 -15.64 -23.72
CA GLY A 190 -2.73 -15.35 -22.68
C GLY A 190 -2.31 -14.19 -21.77
N GLY A 191 -3.31 -13.50 -21.21
CA GLY A 191 -3.11 -12.49 -20.16
C GLY A 191 -3.06 -13.10 -18.76
N TRP A 192 -3.00 -12.25 -17.75
CA TRP A 192 -3.00 -12.62 -16.32
C TRP A 192 -3.96 -13.75 -15.93
N PRO A 193 -5.24 -13.80 -16.38
CA PRO A 193 -6.15 -14.87 -15.98
C PRO A 193 -5.70 -16.27 -16.41
N ALA A 194 -5.07 -16.41 -17.57
CA ALA A 194 -4.59 -17.70 -18.06
C ALA A 194 -3.37 -18.18 -17.24
N ILE A 195 -2.45 -17.26 -16.96
CA ILE A 195 -1.23 -17.52 -16.19
C ILE A 195 -1.55 -17.86 -14.73
N ILE A 196 -2.45 -17.11 -14.09
CA ILE A 196 -2.88 -17.38 -12.71
C ILE A 196 -3.53 -18.76 -12.59
N ARG A 197 -4.38 -19.15 -13.56
CA ARG A 197 -4.97 -20.50 -13.59
C ARG A 197 -3.93 -21.60 -13.74
N ALA A 198 -2.88 -21.37 -14.54
CA ALA A 198 -1.83 -22.35 -14.77
C ALA A 198 -0.90 -22.54 -13.57
N LEU A 199 -0.66 -21.48 -12.81
CA LEU A 199 0.06 -21.55 -11.55
C LEU A 199 -0.68 -22.40 -10.51
N LEU A 200 -2.02 -22.47 -10.57
CA LEU A 200 -2.86 -23.14 -9.58
C LEU A 200 -4.04 -23.91 -10.20
N PRO A 201 -3.82 -25.16 -10.65
CA PRO A 201 -4.85 -25.96 -11.32
C PRO A 201 -6.07 -26.29 -10.45
N ALA A 202 -5.97 -26.18 -9.11
CA ALA A 202 -6.98 -26.68 -8.17
C ALA A 202 -7.43 -25.67 -7.08
N SER A 203 -6.95 -24.43 -7.11
CA SER A 203 -7.44 -23.42 -6.17
C SER A 203 -8.73 -22.82 -6.75
N ALA A 204 -9.87 -23.37 -6.33
CA ALA A 204 -11.16 -22.74 -6.56
C ALA A 204 -11.05 -21.29 -6.07
N SER A 205 -11.28 -20.35 -6.99
CA SER A 205 -11.18 -18.92 -6.79
C SER A 205 -11.55 -18.50 -5.36
N PRO A 206 -10.64 -17.88 -4.59
CA PRO A 206 -11.12 -16.91 -3.64
C PRO A 206 -11.50 -15.70 -4.49
N THR A 207 -12.77 -15.58 -4.83
CA THR A 207 -13.40 -14.26 -4.81
C THR A 207 -13.34 -13.80 -3.35
N GLY A 208 -12.14 -13.41 -2.90
CA GLY A 208 -12.01 -12.52 -1.77
C GLY A 208 -12.94 -11.38 -2.10
N ARG A 209 -13.95 -11.17 -1.24
CA ARG A 209 -14.83 -10.02 -1.38
C ARG A 209 -13.93 -8.82 -1.53
N GLN A 210 -13.88 -8.28 -2.74
CA GLN A 210 -13.43 -6.93 -2.97
C GLN A 210 -14.31 -6.10 -2.05
N HIS A 211 -13.74 -5.54 -0.99
CA HIS A 211 -14.28 -4.28 -0.55
C HIS A 211 -14.07 -3.36 -1.76
N PRO A 212 -15.14 -2.83 -2.38
CA PRO A 212 -14.96 -1.83 -3.40
C PRO A 212 -14.20 -0.70 -2.71
N ILE A 213 -12.94 -0.51 -3.10
CA ILE A 213 -12.16 0.66 -2.71
C ILE A 213 -12.96 1.82 -3.28
N THR A 214 -13.69 2.52 -2.41
CA THR A 214 -14.31 3.77 -2.80
C THR A 214 -13.16 4.76 -2.79
N GLU A 215 -12.55 4.98 -3.96
CA GLU A 215 -11.49 5.96 -4.12
C GLU A 215 -11.96 7.27 -3.46
N PRO A 216 -11.21 7.82 -2.48
CA PRO A 216 -11.65 9.02 -1.77
C PRO A 216 -11.98 10.13 -2.77
N LEU A 217 -13.07 10.85 -2.51
CA LEU A 217 -13.64 11.83 -3.44
C LEU A 217 -12.61 12.83 -3.98
N CYS A 218 -11.63 13.21 -3.15
CA CYS A 218 -10.64 14.22 -3.50
C CYS A 218 -9.52 13.72 -4.41
N VAL A 219 -9.34 12.40 -4.59
CA VAL A 219 -8.18 11.81 -5.28
C VAL A 219 -8.05 12.26 -6.73
N PRO A 220 -9.12 12.28 -7.57
CA PRO A 220 -9.00 12.75 -8.95
C PRO A 220 -8.48 14.19 -9.04
N LEU A 221 -8.97 15.08 -8.17
CA LEU A 221 -8.53 16.47 -8.10
C LEU A 221 -7.10 16.58 -7.55
N LEU A 222 -6.77 15.84 -6.48
CA LEU A 222 -5.45 15.84 -5.87
C LEU A 222 -4.37 15.39 -6.85
N LYS A 223 -4.62 14.33 -7.63
CA LYS A 223 -3.70 13.87 -8.68
C LYS A 223 -3.33 14.98 -9.65
N GLN A 224 -4.30 15.81 -10.07
CA GLN A 224 -4.05 16.95 -10.95
C GLN A 224 -3.42 18.13 -10.23
N ALA A 225 -3.85 18.43 -9.00
CA ALA A 225 -3.29 19.52 -8.19
C ALA A 225 -1.80 19.32 -7.89
N LEU A 226 -1.35 18.07 -7.71
CA LEU A 226 0.07 17.73 -7.52
C LEU A 226 0.92 17.96 -8.77
N LEU A 227 0.31 18.12 -9.96
CA LEU A 227 1.03 18.45 -11.20
C LEU A 227 1.22 19.96 -11.39
N LEU A 228 0.65 20.79 -10.52
CA LEU A 228 0.82 22.24 -10.59
C LEU A 228 2.30 22.60 -10.38
N ARG A 229 2.83 23.40 -11.30
CA ARG A 229 4.19 23.93 -11.24
C ARG A 229 4.29 25.07 -10.24
N ASP A 230 5.48 25.27 -9.68
CA ASP A 230 5.73 26.31 -8.68
C ASP A 230 4.71 26.27 -7.52
N ALA A 231 4.24 25.08 -7.16
CA ALA A 231 3.29 24.89 -6.08
C ALA A 231 3.90 24.08 -4.92
N SER A 232 3.20 24.05 -3.81
CA SER A 232 3.60 23.26 -2.65
C SER A 232 2.43 22.64 -1.95
N LEU A 233 2.60 21.38 -1.56
CA LEU A 233 1.76 20.73 -0.59
C LEU A 233 2.17 21.20 0.80
N VAL A 234 1.23 21.80 1.52
CA VAL A 234 1.42 22.36 2.85
C VAL A 234 0.54 21.61 3.83
N ILE A 235 1.16 21.08 4.89
CA ILE A 235 0.48 20.47 6.03
C ILE A 235 0.78 21.33 7.24
N TYR A 236 -0.26 21.91 7.81
CA TYR A 236 -0.17 22.67 9.05
C TYR A 236 -0.79 21.87 10.20
N ARG A 237 -0.08 21.81 11.32
CA ARG A 237 -0.56 21.32 12.63
C ARG A 237 -0.20 22.33 13.70
N ASP A 238 -0.75 22.20 14.89
CA ASP A 238 -0.41 23.11 15.99
C ASP A 238 1.12 23.23 16.12
N ARG A 239 1.63 24.46 15.96
CA ARG A 239 3.06 24.85 15.99
C ARG A 239 3.97 24.19 14.94
N THR A 240 3.44 23.49 13.94
CA THR A 240 4.25 22.78 12.94
C THR A 240 3.72 23.03 11.53
N LEU A 241 4.58 23.48 10.63
CA LEU A 241 4.29 23.58 9.20
C LEU A 241 5.30 22.72 8.45
N ILE A 242 4.79 21.84 7.59
CA ILE A 242 5.60 21.06 6.65
C ILE A 242 5.20 21.43 5.24
N GLU A 243 6.19 21.70 4.40
CA GLU A 243 5.98 22.10 3.01
C GLU A 243 6.80 21.21 2.08
N PHE A 244 6.13 20.67 1.07
CA PHE A 244 6.72 19.85 0.01
C PHE A 244 6.52 20.54 -1.33
N LYS A 245 7.61 20.75 -2.08
CA LYS A 245 7.50 21.31 -3.44
C LYS A 245 6.89 20.26 -4.38
N THR A 246 5.82 20.59 -5.08
CA THR A 246 5.05 19.63 -5.90
C THR A 246 5.88 19.06 -7.05
N ASP A 247 6.80 19.84 -7.62
CA ASP A 247 7.76 19.44 -8.64
C ASP A 247 8.78 18.39 -8.15
N LYS A 248 8.92 18.23 -6.83
CA LYS A 248 9.75 17.21 -6.19
C LYS A 248 8.95 16.04 -5.63
N LEU A 249 7.62 16.11 -5.67
CA LEU A 249 6.76 15.04 -5.19
C LEU A 249 6.48 14.08 -6.34
N GLY A 250 6.95 12.83 -6.23
CA GLY A 250 6.82 11.79 -7.26
C GLY A 250 5.38 11.36 -7.64
N GLY A 251 4.35 11.88 -6.97
CA GLY A 251 2.95 11.62 -7.28
C GLY A 251 2.13 11.16 -6.07
N LEU A 252 0.96 10.56 -6.35
CA LEU A 252 0.05 9.99 -5.37
C LEU A 252 -0.02 8.47 -5.54
N TYR A 253 0.24 7.72 -4.48
CA TYR A 253 0.27 6.26 -4.45
C TYR A 253 -0.71 5.73 -3.42
N HIS A 254 -1.49 4.72 -3.80
CA HIS A 254 -2.43 4.04 -2.92
C HIS A 254 -1.81 2.75 -2.41
N TYR A 255 -1.93 2.52 -1.11
CA TYR A 255 -1.64 1.27 -0.45
C TYR A 255 -2.86 0.78 0.29
N ALA A 256 -3.36 -0.38 -0.09
CA ALA A 256 -4.40 -1.09 0.63
C ALA A 256 -3.85 -2.40 1.18
N GLU A 257 -4.02 -2.60 2.48
CA GLU A 257 -3.85 -3.90 3.12
C GLU A 257 -5.04 -4.17 4.07
N ASP A 258 -5.90 -5.12 3.70
CA ASP A 258 -7.16 -5.44 4.40
C ASP A 258 -8.09 -4.24 4.63
N ASN A 259 -8.12 -3.71 5.86
CA ASN A 259 -8.96 -2.61 6.31
C ASN A 259 -8.14 -1.30 6.45
N TYR A 260 -6.87 -1.34 6.07
CA TYR A 260 -5.94 -0.23 6.16
C TYR A 260 -5.70 0.34 4.77
N ASP A 261 -6.24 1.53 4.54
CA ASP A 261 -5.96 2.34 3.36
C ASP A 261 -5.01 3.47 3.77
N SER A 262 -3.86 3.54 3.09
CA SER A 262 -2.92 4.64 3.21
C SER A 262 -2.65 5.23 1.84
N TRP A 263 -2.68 6.55 1.78
CA TRP A 263 -2.32 7.29 0.58
C TRP A 263 -1.01 8.01 0.82
N GLN A 264 0.01 7.66 0.04
CA GLN A 264 1.29 8.33 0.05
C GLN A 264 1.33 9.40 -1.02
N ILE A 265 1.80 10.59 -0.65
CA ILE A 265 2.14 11.66 -1.58
C ILE A 265 3.66 11.83 -1.56
N GLY A 266 4.30 11.77 -2.74
CA GLY A 266 5.75 11.85 -2.88
C GLY A 266 6.42 10.50 -3.13
N ALA A 267 7.65 10.53 -3.66
CA ALA A 267 8.43 9.33 -3.96
C ALA A 267 8.95 8.67 -2.68
N PHE A 268 9.09 7.35 -2.67
CA PHE A 268 9.55 6.62 -1.47
C PHE A 268 10.99 6.94 -1.08
N ASP A 269 11.91 7.01 -2.05
CA ASP A 269 13.33 7.28 -1.83
C ASP A 269 13.63 8.79 -1.63
N ASP A 270 12.60 9.62 -1.52
CA ASP A 270 12.68 11.07 -1.34
C ASP A 270 11.61 11.54 -0.33
N HIS A 271 11.39 12.85 -0.24
CA HIS A 271 10.36 13.44 0.60
C HIS A 271 8.96 12.90 0.24
N HIS A 272 8.31 12.29 1.22
CA HIS A 272 6.91 11.84 1.12
C HIS A 272 6.15 12.06 2.43
N CYS A 273 4.83 12.01 2.34
CA CYS A 273 3.94 12.01 3.48
C CYS A 273 2.76 11.05 3.27
N HIS A 274 2.16 10.59 4.36
CA HIS A 274 0.97 9.76 4.35
C HIS A 274 -0.21 10.56 4.90
N LEU A 275 -1.30 10.62 4.13
CA LEU A 275 -2.52 11.33 4.53
C LEU A 275 -3.71 10.39 4.46
N LYS A 276 -4.64 10.57 5.41
CA LYS A 276 -5.90 9.85 5.46
C LYS A 276 -6.91 10.56 4.55
N LEU A 277 -6.89 10.24 3.25
CA LEU A 277 -7.65 10.99 2.24
C LEU A 277 -9.17 10.79 2.31
N ASP A 278 -9.65 9.69 2.88
CA ASP A 278 -11.08 9.46 3.19
C ASP A 278 -11.61 10.41 4.26
N ALA A 279 -10.74 11.10 5.01
CA ALA A 279 -11.16 12.17 5.93
C ALA A 279 -11.52 13.48 5.21
N VAL A 280 -11.15 13.65 3.93
CA VAL A 280 -11.47 14.85 3.17
C VAL A 280 -12.91 14.79 2.69
N GLU A 281 -13.73 15.73 3.15
CA GLU A 281 -15.14 15.82 2.77
C GLU A 281 -15.40 16.87 1.69
N ARG A 282 -14.57 17.92 1.64
CA ARG A 282 -14.74 19.06 0.72
C ARG A 282 -13.40 19.58 0.24
N VAL A 283 -13.41 20.18 -0.95
CA VAL A 283 -12.28 20.95 -1.50
C VAL A 283 -12.72 22.39 -1.74
N LEU A 284 -11.89 23.35 -1.34
CA LEU A 284 -12.15 24.78 -1.48
C LEU A 284 -11.01 25.47 -2.22
N PHE A 285 -11.33 26.13 -3.33
CA PHE A 285 -10.42 27.03 -4.02
C PHE A 285 -10.52 28.44 -3.43
N SER A 286 -9.38 28.98 -3.02
CA SER A 286 -9.29 30.29 -2.38
C SER A 286 -8.25 31.17 -3.06
N ALA A 287 -8.49 32.47 -2.99
CA ALA A 287 -7.59 33.50 -3.48
C ALA A 287 -7.59 34.65 -2.47
N GLU A 288 -6.54 34.74 -1.66
CA GLU A 288 -6.45 35.68 -0.55
C GLU A 288 -5.24 36.58 -0.70
N ARG A 289 -5.31 37.82 -0.21
CA ARG A 289 -4.12 38.67 -0.15
C ARG A 289 -3.30 38.27 1.07
N VAL A 290 -2.00 38.04 0.87
CA VAL A 290 -1.11 37.66 1.98
C VAL A 290 0.18 38.49 1.97
N PRO A 291 0.73 38.83 3.15
CA PRO A 291 1.98 39.58 3.25
C PRO A 291 3.17 38.88 2.60
N CYS A 292 3.25 37.54 2.71
CA CYS A 292 4.37 36.76 2.16
C CYS A 292 4.45 36.78 0.62
N GLN A 293 3.39 37.23 -0.06
CA GLN A 293 3.35 37.44 -1.51
C GLN A 293 3.46 38.94 -1.87
N GLY A 294 4.02 39.77 -0.99
CA GLY A 294 4.09 41.22 -1.19
C GLY A 294 2.71 41.85 -1.30
N ASN A 295 1.76 41.41 -0.48
CA ASN A 295 0.32 41.77 -0.54
C ASN A 295 -0.39 41.42 -1.87
N GLY A 296 0.24 40.57 -2.70
CA GLY A 296 -0.39 39.92 -3.85
C GLY A 296 -1.33 38.79 -3.45
N ILE A 297 -2.00 38.22 -4.45
CA ILE A 297 -2.92 37.08 -4.26
C ILE A 297 -2.14 35.78 -4.06
N ASN A 298 -2.50 35.05 -3.03
CA ASN A 298 -2.11 33.67 -2.78
C ASN A 298 -3.26 32.75 -3.17
N TYR A 299 -2.97 31.84 -4.09
CA TYR A 299 -3.93 30.87 -4.61
C TYR A 299 -3.74 29.55 -3.87
N THR A 300 -4.80 29.09 -3.22
CA THR A 300 -4.74 27.87 -2.40
C THR A 300 -5.92 26.96 -2.67
N ILE A 301 -5.63 25.68 -2.89
CA ILE A 301 -6.59 24.58 -2.91
C ILE A 301 -6.57 23.94 -1.53
N TRP A 302 -7.64 24.10 -0.76
CA TRP A 302 -7.77 23.51 0.56
C TRP A 302 -8.50 22.16 0.48
N PHE A 303 -7.98 21.17 1.18
CA PHE A 303 -8.62 19.88 1.40
C PHE A 303 -9.15 19.87 2.84
N LEU A 304 -10.47 19.77 2.99
CA LEU A 304 -11.17 20.07 4.24
C LEU A 304 -11.79 18.83 4.88
N THR A 305 -11.72 18.75 6.21
CA THR A 305 -12.38 17.73 7.05
C THR A 305 -13.68 18.29 7.65
N ALA A 306 -14.54 17.44 8.22
CA ALA A 306 -15.66 17.90 9.04
C ALA A 306 -15.18 18.62 10.32
N ASP A 307 -14.15 18.05 10.95
CA ASP A 307 -13.60 18.50 12.23
C ASP A 307 -12.38 19.42 12.06
N THR A 308 -11.91 19.97 13.17
CA THR A 308 -10.66 20.74 13.20
C THR A 308 -9.45 19.86 12.90
N SER A 309 -8.55 20.40 12.07
CA SER A 309 -7.30 19.76 11.63
C SER A 309 -6.05 20.44 12.21
N GLY A 310 -6.21 21.37 13.16
CA GLY A 310 -5.11 22.06 13.84
C GLY A 310 -4.39 23.10 12.99
N ASN A 311 -5.02 23.57 11.91
CA ASN A 311 -4.52 24.67 11.08
C ASN A 311 -5.06 26.02 11.62
N PRO A 312 -4.20 26.98 12.00
CA PRO A 312 -4.59 28.24 12.64
C PRO A 312 -5.19 29.26 11.66
N HIS A 313 -4.95 29.09 10.37
CA HIS A 313 -5.50 29.97 9.33
C HIS A 313 -6.87 29.50 8.86
N ARG A 314 -7.10 28.19 8.90
CA ARG A 314 -8.38 27.56 8.55
C ARG A 314 -8.56 26.30 9.38
N SER A 315 -9.43 26.34 10.37
CA SER A 315 -9.56 25.26 11.36
C SER A 315 -9.88 23.90 10.74
N ASP A 316 -10.72 23.86 9.70
CA ASP A 316 -11.07 22.64 8.96
C ASP A 316 -10.06 22.26 7.85
N GLY A 317 -8.99 23.03 7.69
CA GLY A 317 -7.96 22.83 6.67
C GLY A 317 -7.00 21.69 7.00
N TYR A 318 -7.28 20.49 6.47
CA TYR A 318 -6.48 19.29 6.71
C TYR A 318 -5.08 19.36 6.07
N PHE A 319 -5.04 19.79 4.81
CA PHE A 319 -3.83 20.16 4.06
C PHE A 319 -4.21 21.04 2.86
N SER A 320 -3.21 21.58 2.15
CA SER A 320 -3.46 22.45 1.00
C SER A 320 -2.39 22.35 -0.09
N ILE A 321 -2.76 22.70 -1.32
CA ILE A 321 -1.81 23.00 -2.41
C ILE A 321 -1.80 24.51 -2.63
N VAL A 322 -0.63 25.15 -2.50
CA VAL A 322 -0.45 26.60 -2.56
C VAL A 322 0.51 26.97 -3.69
N LEU A 323 0.20 28.00 -4.50
CA LEU A 323 1.15 28.52 -5.49
C LEU A 323 2.22 29.39 -4.81
N ASN A 324 3.50 29.05 -5.01
CA ASN A 324 4.63 29.73 -4.35
C ASN A 324 4.97 31.08 -4.94
N ARG A 325 4.91 31.21 -6.27
CA ARG A 325 5.37 32.40 -7.00
C ARG A 325 4.37 32.77 -8.09
N PRO A 326 3.14 33.22 -7.74
CA PRO A 326 2.13 33.59 -8.72
C PRO A 326 2.44 34.91 -9.46
N TYR A 327 3.56 35.59 -9.18
CA TYR A 327 3.90 36.88 -9.77
C TYR A 327 5.38 36.95 -10.17
N SER A 328 5.67 37.77 -11.17
CA SER A 328 7.01 38.25 -11.55
C SER A 328 7.04 39.76 -11.39
N GLY A 329 7.69 40.25 -10.33
CA GLY A 329 7.51 41.64 -9.90
C GLY A 329 6.07 41.88 -9.46
N ASN A 330 5.38 42.80 -10.14
CA ASN A 330 3.95 43.11 -9.91
C ASN A 330 3.01 42.41 -10.89
N GLU A 331 3.54 41.81 -11.97
CA GLU A 331 2.74 41.17 -12.99
C GLU A 331 2.37 39.74 -12.60
N PRO A 332 1.10 39.32 -12.80
CA PRO A 332 0.69 37.94 -12.56
C PRO A 332 1.33 36.99 -13.57
N ARG A 333 1.80 35.84 -13.08
CA ARG A 333 2.35 34.76 -13.89
C ARG A 333 1.24 33.84 -14.36
N LEU A 334 0.65 34.16 -15.51
CA LEU A 334 -0.47 33.40 -16.08
C LEU A 334 -0.12 31.93 -16.33
N GLU A 335 1.13 31.63 -16.65
CA GLU A 335 1.61 30.26 -16.86
C GLU A 335 1.60 29.40 -15.58
N VAL A 336 1.52 30.03 -14.40
CA VAL A 336 1.41 29.37 -13.09
C VAL A 336 -0.03 29.42 -12.55
N ILE A 337 -0.75 30.53 -12.79
CA ILE A 337 -2.11 30.75 -12.27
C ILE A 337 -3.17 30.02 -13.10
N GLU A 338 -3.11 30.09 -14.44
CA GLU A 338 -4.15 29.57 -15.33
C GLU A 338 -4.38 28.06 -15.19
N PRO A 339 -3.35 27.20 -14.97
CA PRO A 339 -3.57 25.78 -14.69
C PRO A 339 -4.45 25.54 -13.45
N LEU A 340 -4.27 26.33 -12.39
CA LEU A 340 -5.10 26.22 -11.18
C LEU A 340 -6.54 26.69 -11.44
N LEU A 341 -6.73 27.77 -12.20
CA LEU A 341 -8.07 28.24 -12.61
C LEU A 341 -8.78 27.19 -13.49
N SER A 342 -8.04 26.59 -14.43
CA SER A 342 -8.55 25.53 -15.31
C SER A 342 -8.96 24.29 -14.51
N LEU A 343 -8.18 23.91 -13.50
CA LEU A 343 -8.51 22.82 -12.59
C LEU A 343 -9.85 23.08 -11.85
N TYR A 344 -10.10 24.30 -11.40
CA TYR A 344 -11.40 24.62 -10.81
C TYR A 344 -12.54 24.50 -11.84
N ARG A 345 -12.37 25.02 -13.07
CA ARG A 345 -13.41 24.94 -14.13
C ARG A 345 -13.80 23.49 -14.45
N GLU A 346 -12.85 22.56 -14.38
CA GLU A 346 -13.10 21.14 -14.59
C GLU A 346 -13.96 20.52 -13.47
N PHE A 347 -13.72 20.92 -12.22
CA PHE A 347 -14.34 20.32 -11.05
C PHE A 347 -15.52 21.12 -10.44
N GLN A 348 -15.81 22.33 -10.95
CA GLN A 348 -16.84 23.23 -10.39
C GLN A 348 -18.25 22.64 -10.35
N HIS A 349 -18.52 21.61 -11.15
CA HIS A 349 -19.83 20.96 -11.22
C HIS A 349 -20.02 19.88 -10.15
N VAL A 350 -18.97 19.59 -9.39
CA VAL A 350 -18.96 18.52 -8.39
C VAL A 350 -19.34 19.09 -7.02
N GLY A 351 -20.35 18.52 -6.37
CA GLY A 351 -20.96 19.08 -5.15
C GLY A 351 -20.05 19.20 -3.91
N TRP A 352 -18.90 18.53 -3.89
CA TRP A 352 -17.89 18.65 -2.83
C TRP A 352 -16.77 19.64 -3.15
N VAL A 353 -16.83 20.34 -4.30
CA VAL A 353 -15.89 21.39 -4.69
C VAL A 353 -16.57 22.74 -4.63
N THR A 354 -15.90 23.70 -3.99
CA THR A 354 -16.38 25.09 -3.89
C THR A 354 -15.24 26.07 -4.12
N ALA A 355 -15.58 27.33 -4.33
CA ALA A 355 -14.61 28.41 -4.40
C ALA A 355 -15.08 29.62 -3.60
N GLU A 356 -14.13 30.36 -3.04
CA GLU A 356 -14.43 31.62 -2.34
C GLU A 356 -14.79 32.74 -3.33
N PRO A 357 -15.57 33.76 -2.90
CA PRO A 357 -16.02 34.84 -3.79
C PRO A 357 -14.88 35.50 -4.57
N ARG A 358 -13.75 35.80 -3.90
CA ARG A 358 -12.60 36.42 -4.56
C ARG A 358 -11.93 35.51 -5.60
N PHE A 359 -11.97 34.19 -5.40
CA PHE A 359 -11.48 33.25 -6.40
C PHE A 359 -12.38 33.28 -7.65
N ILE A 360 -13.70 33.34 -7.47
CA ILE A 360 -14.67 33.50 -8.55
C ILE A 360 -14.47 34.82 -9.29
N ASP A 361 -14.26 35.93 -8.58
CA ASP A 361 -14.00 37.24 -9.19
C ASP A 361 -12.77 37.21 -10.11
N ILE A 362 -11.69 36.53 -9.67
CA ILE A 362 -10.47 36.35 -10.45
C ILE A 362 -10.70 35.44 -11.65
N LEU A 363 -11.51 34.39 -11.50
CA LEU A 363 -11.87 33.50 -12.60
C LEU A 363 -12.57 34.25 -13.75
N GLN A 364 -13.35 35.29 -13.41
CA GLN A 364 -14.11 36.10 -14.36
C GLN A 364 -13.31 37.29 -14.91
N SER A 365 -12.53 37.97 -14.05
CA SER A 365 -11.89 39.25 -14.35
C SER A 365 -10.39 39.12 -14.67
N GLY A 366 -9.81 37.94 -14.47
CA GLY A 366 -8.38 37.68 -14.55
C GLY A 366 -7.64 38.00 -13.24
N PRO A 367 -6.41 37.49 -13.07
CA PRO A 367 -5.60 37.74 -11.88
C PRO A 367 -5.14 39.21 -11.85
N PRO A 368 -5.33 39.94 -10.73
CA PRO A 368 -4.94 41.33 -10.64
C PRO A 368 -3.42 41.46 -10.46
N GLN A 369 -2.85 42.58 -10.94
CA GLN A 369 -1.50 43.00 -10.58
C GLN A 369 -1.36 43.18 -9.05
N ARG A 370 -0.13 43.03 -8.53
CA ARG A 370 0.15 43.42 -7.14
C ARG A 370 -0.08 44.91 -7.01
N GLN A 371 -0.78 45.31 -5.95
CA GLN A 371 -0.82 46.71 -5.57
C GLN A 371 0.55 47.06 -4.98
N SER A 372 1.23 48.02 -5.60
CA SER A 372 2.37 48.69 -4.98
C SER A 372 1.89 49.31 -3.67
N SER A 373 2.50 48.90 -2.56
CA SER A 373 2.39 49.59 -1.27
C SER A 373 2.89 51.02 -1.37
#